data_AF-A0A1I8D2C9-F1
#
_entry.id   AF-A0A1I8D2C9-F1
#
_cell.length_a   1.000
_cell.length_b   1.000
_cell.length_c   1.000
_cell.angle_alpha   90.00
_cell.angle_beta   90.00
_cell.angle_gamma   90.00
#
_symmetry.space_group_name_H-M   'P 1'
#
loop_
_entity.id
_entity.type
_entity.pdbx_description
1 polymer ?
#
loop_
_entity_poly.entity_id
_entity_poly.type
_entity_poly.pdbx_seq_one_letter_code
_entity_poly.pdbx_strand_id
1 'polypeptide(L)'
;MKVFNTIFILLTFSVLYLVAVPQNTDKIRKSPSHHKRIHLPPFIQRQATVAAQKEYSKIFENKALIKQEVHDAELLWSSKQPQNIQDAFKKFELSRAKKAAKDQNKFERAAISEEAKLLHSKIHSIKSDMTITHQEEHQQIKRLMANASPSVKKELLNTKNHHKKRRPHPKKKVTTTVAPEDASAHEQVLKAGADDATKHLL
;
A
#
# COMPACT_ATOMS: atom_id res chain seq x y z
N MET A 1 25.99 -36.20 -41.03
CA MET A 1 24.66 -36.51 -40.47
C MET A 1 24.79 -37.71 -39.53
N LYS A 2 24.08 -37.68 -38.40
CA LYS A 2 23.99 -38.69 -37.32
C LYS A 2 25.18 -38.78 -36.34
N VAL A 3 25.02 -38.11 -35.20
CA VAL A 3 25.48 -38.65 -33.91
C VAL A 3 24.42 -38.30 -32.85
N PHE A 4 23.54 -39.25 -32.60
CA PHE A 4 22.68 -39.35 -31.43
C PHE A 4 23.21 -40.52 -30.59
N ASN A 5 23.00 -40.47 -29.28
CA ASN A 5 23.40 -41.41 -28.22
C ASN A 5 24.76 -41.15 -27.59
N THR A 6 24.76 -40.76 -26.32
CA THR A 6 25.19 -41.52 -25.11
C THR A 6 25.38 -40.44 -24.03
N ILE A 7 24.56 -40.29 -23.01
CA ILE A 7 24.75 -40.93 -21.69
C ILE A 7 23.49 -40.60 -20.88
N PHE A 8 22.64 -41.61 -20.75
CA PHE A 8 21.65 -41.75 -19.70
C PHE A 8 22.31 -42.64 -18.63
N ILE A 9 21.99 -42.44 -17.35
CA ILE A 9 22.31 -43.30 -16.18
C ILE A 9 23.56 -42.89 -15.37
N LEU A 10 23.32 -42.16 -14.28
CA LEU A 10 23.87 -42.37 -12.92
C LEU A 10 22.84 -41.75 -11.94
N LEU A 11 21.73 -42.42 -11.62
CA LEU A 11 21.57 -43.42 -10.56
C LEU A 11 22.11 -42.96 -9.20
N THR A 12 21.28 -42.13 -8.55
CA THR A 12 20.84 -42.23 -7.15
C THR A 12 21.84 -42.70 -6.09
N PHE A 13 22.42 -41.75 -5.36
CA PHE A 13 22.76 -41.92 -3.94
C PHE A 13 22.21 -40.72 -3.16
N SER A 14 20.88 -40.67 -3.04
CA SER A 14 20.22 -39.79 -2.08
C SER A 14 20.23 -40.52 -0.73
N VAL A 15 21.33 -40.40 0.00
CA VAL A 15 21.46 -40.90 1.36
C VAL A 15 20.55 -40.05 2.26
N LEU A 16 19.39 -40.61 2.56
CA LEU A 16 18.38 -40.06 3.45
C LEU A 16 18.88 -40.17 4.89
N TYR A 17 19.64 -39.18 5.37
CA TYR A 17 19.93 -39.05 6.80
C TYR A 17 18.70 -38.51 7.52
N LEU A 18 17.89 -39.42 8.05
CA LEU A 18 16.78 -39.11 8.95
C LEU A 18 17.35 -38.83 10.36
N VAL A 19 17.81 -37.62 10.60
CA VAL A 19 18.12 -37.16 11.96
C VAL A 19 16.79 -36.85 12.66
N ALA A 20 16.41 -37.70 13.61
CA ALA A 20 15.27 -37.48 14.48
C ALA A 20 15.53 -36.26 15.38
N VAL A 21 14.99 -35.11 14.98
CA VAL A 21 14.98 -33.89 15.80
C VAL A 21 13.90 -34.04 16.88
N PRO A 22 14.26 -33.98 18.18
CA PRO A 22 13.27 -34.03 19.25
C PRO A 22 12.33 -32.83 19.16
N GLN A 23 11.02 -33.08 19.02
CA GLN A 23 10.01 -32.04 19.05
C GLN A 23 9.78 -31.62 20.49
N ASN A 24 10.54 -30.63 20.94
CA ASN A 24 10.25 -29.91 22.17
C ASN A 24 8.96 -29.10 21.96
N THR A 25 7.82 -29.67 22.32
CA THR A 25 6.51 -29.02 22.30
C THR A 25 6.32 -28.16 23.55
N ASP A 26 7.22 -27.20 23.74
CA ASP A 26 6.93 -26.10 24.64
C ASP A 26 5.73 -25.35 24.07
N LYS A 27 4.60 -25.41 24.78
CA LYS A 27 3.39 -24.65 24.51
C LYS A 27 3.69 -23.17 24.76
N ILE A 28 4.51 -22.57 23.90
CA ILE A 28 4.62 -21.12 23.76
C ILE A 28 3.21 -20.66 23.43
N ARG A 29 2.54 -20.02 24.40
CA ARG A 29 1.34 -19.24 24.17
C ARG A 29 1.71 -18.16 23.16
N LYS A 30 1.60 -18.49 21.87
CA LYS A 30 1.71 -17.54 20.77
C LYS A 30 0.53 -16.60 20.96
N SER A 31 0.79 -15.47 21.61
CA SER A 31 -0.13 -14.33 21.59
C SER A 31 -0.58 -14.17 20.14
N PRO A 32 -1.90 -14.09 19.86
CA PRO A 32 -2.43 -14.07 18.51
C PRO A 32 -1.64 -13.05 17.71
N SER A 33 -0.82 -13.56 16.79
CA SER A 33 0.02 -12.74 15.95
C SER A 33 -0.93 -11.82 15.21
N HIS A 34 -0.91 -10.53 15.54
CA HIS A 34 -1.59 -9.53 14.74
C HIS A 34 -0.91 -9.57 13.37
N HIS A 35 -1.44 -10.42 12.48
CA HIS A 35 -0.99 -10.51 11.11
C HIS A 35 -1.09 -9.11 10.56
N LYS A 36 0.08 -8.51 10.29
CA LYS A 36 0.16 -7.20 9.67
C LYS A 36 -0.54 -7.33 8.33
N ARG A 37 -1.79 -6.85 8.26
CA ARG A 37 -2.56 -6.85 7.02
C ARG A 37 -1.74 -6.09 6.00
N ILE A 38 -1.40 -6.75 4.89
CA ILE A 38 -0.73 -6.11 3.77
C ILE A 38 -1.63 -4.95 3.33
N HIS A 39 -1.11 -3.73 3.40
CA HIS A 39 -1.90 -2.56 3.07
C HIS A 39 -1.98 -2.42 1.54
N LEU A 40 -3.04 -2.98 0.96
CA LEU A 40 -3.32 -2.85 -0.46
C LEU A 40 -3.60 -1.38 -0.85
N PRO A 41 -3.19 -0.94 -2.04
CA PRO A 41 -3.59 0.37 -2.56
C PRO A 41 -5.12 0.54 -2.60
N PRO A 42 -5.65 1.76 -2.38
CA PRO A 42 -7.10 1.98 -2.36
C PRO A 42 -7.83 1.55 -3.64
N PHE A 43 -7.17 1.61 -4.81
CA PHE A 43 -7.78 1.19 -6.07
C PHE A 43 -8.01 -0.33 -6.12
N ILE A 44 -7.05 -1.11 -5.60
CA ILE A 44 -7.16 -2.57 -5.47
C ILE A 44 -8.32 -2.93 -4.53
N GLN A 45 -8.38 -2.29 -3.36
CA GLN A 45 -9.40 -2.58 -2.35
C GLN A 45 -10.84 -2.34 -2.85
N ARG A 46 -11.02 -1.35 -3.73
CA ARG A 46 -12.36 -0.91 -4.17
C ARG A 46 -12.82 -1.54 -5.48
N GLN A 47 -11.88 -1.89 -6.37
CA GLN A 47 -12.21 -2.24 -7.76
C GLN A 47 -11.78 -3.66 -8.14
N ALA A 48 -10.80 -4.26 -7.46
CA ALA A 48 -10.31 -5.59 -7.79
C ALA A 48 -11.12 -6.68 -7.07
N THR A 49 -11.32 -7.81 -7.74
CA THR A 49 -11.91 -9.02 -7.15
C THR A 49 -11.01 -9.57 -6.04
N VAL A 50 -11.56 -10.33 -5.09
CA VAL A 50 -10.77 -10.93 -4.00
C VAL A 50 -9.61 -11.79 -4.53
N ALA A 51 -9.82 -12.50 -5.64
CA ALA A 51 -8.77 -13.26 -6.31
C ALA A 51 -7.64 -12.35 -6.82
N ALA A 52 -7.98 -11.27 -7.54
CA ALA A 52 -6.99 -10.31 -8.02
C ALA A 52 -6.26 -9.58 -6.88
N GLN A 53 -6.94 -9.28 -5.76
CA GLN A 53 -6.31 -8.73 -4.56
C GLN A 53 -5.27 -9.69 -3.96
N LYS A 54 -5.58 -10.99 -3.94
CA LYS A 54 -4.66 -12.04 -3.45
C LYS A 54 -3.45 -12.18 -4.37
N GLU A 55 -3.66 -12.17 -5.69
CA GLU A 55 -2.57 -12.19 -6.66
C GLU A 55 -1.65 -10.98 -6.52
N TYR A 56 -2.21 -9.78 -6.42
CA TYR A 56 -1.45 -8.57 -6.20
C TYR A 56 -0.68 -8.61 -4.86
N SER A 57 -1.28 -9.16 -3.80
CA SER A 57 -0.60 -9.30 -2.49
C SER A 57 0.65 -10.16 -2.57
N LYS A 58 0.63 -11.24 -3.37
CA LYS A 58 1.78 -12.15 -3.53
C LYS A 58 3.03 -11.47 -4.08
N ILE A 59 2.86 -10.40 -4.87
CA ILE A 59 3.99 -9.61 -5.38
C ILE A 59 4.82 -9.04 -4.21
N PHE A 60 4.16 -8.61 -3.14
CA PHE A 60 4.81 -8.03 -1.95
C PHE A 60 5.23 -9.05 -0.89
N GLU A 61 4.73 -10.28 -0.97
CA GLU A 61 5.12 -11.35 -0.05
C GLU A 61 6.54 -11.85 -0.34
N ASN A 62 6.99 -11.74 -1.60
CA ASN A 62 8.35 -12.08 -1.98
C ASN A 62 9.35 -10.97 -1.61
N LYS A 63 10.02 -11.13 -0.48
CA LYS A 63 11.00 -10.17 0.05
C LYS A 63 12.34 -10.18 -0.68
N ALA A 64 12.58 -11.16 -1.56
CA ALA A 64 13.81 -11.27 -2.33
C ALA A 64 13.81 -10.39 -3.58
N LEU A 65 12.64 -9.94 -4.04
CA LEU A 65 12.54 -9.10 -5.22
C LEU A 65 13.11 -7.70 -4.96
N ILE A 66 13.92 -7.23 -5.90
CA ILE A 66 14.34 -5.83 -5.93
C ILE A 66 13.16 -4.94 -6.34
N LYS A 67 13.22 -3.65 -6.01
CA LYS A 67 12.11 -2.73 -6.30
C LYS A 67 11.74 -2.67 -7.78
N GLN A 68 12.72 -2.79 -8.68
CA GLN A 68 12.45 -2.88 -10.12
C GLN A 68 11.59 -4.09 -10.47
N GLU A 69 11.95 -5.27 -9.99
CA GLU A 69 11.19 -6.50 -10.24
C GLU A 69 9.78 -6.45 -9.66
N VAL A 70 9.62 -5.84 -8.48
CA VAL A 70 8.29 -5.58 -7.90
C VAL A 70 7.47 -4.69 -8.84
N HIS A 71 8.05 -3.60 -9.35
CA HIS A 71 7.37 -2.70 -10.27
C HIS A 71 7.00 -3.39 -11.58
N ASP A 72 7.90 -4.18 -12.15
CA ASP A 72 7.65 -4.94 -13.38
C ASP A 72 6.55 -5.99 -13.17
N ALA A 73 6.52 -6.64 -12.00
CA ALA A 73 5.46 -7.56 -11.61
C ALA A 73 4.11 -6.84 -11.42
N GLU A 74 4.09 -5.63 -10.84
CA GLU A 74 2.88 -4.79 -10.75
C GLU A 74 2.36 -4.45 -12.15
N LEU A 75 3.24 -4.06 -13.07
CA LEU A 75 2.90 -3.71 -14.44
C LEU A 75 2.31 -4.91 -15.19
N LEU A 76 2.98 -6.07 -15.13
CA LEU A 76 2.52 -7.31 -15.75
C LEU A 76 1.21 -7.81 -15.13
N TRP A 77 1.03 -7.65 -13.82
CA TRP A 77 -0.23 -7.98 -13.17
C TRP A 77 -1.36 -7.07 -13.68
N SER A 78 -1.09 -5.76 -13.77
CA SER A 78 -2.08 -4.77 -14.20
C SER A 78 -2.54 -5.00 -15.63
N SER A 79 -1.65 -5.37 -16.56
CA SER A 79 -1.97 -5.59 -17.97
C SER A 79 -2.93 -6.76 -18.21
N LYS A 80 -3.07 -7.66 -17.24
CA LYS A 80 -4.00 -8.81 -17.28
C LYS A 80 -5.38 -8.49 -16.69
N GLN A 81 -5.55 -7.30 -16.11
CA GLN A 81 -6.80 -6.91 -15.45
C GLN A 81 -7.77 -6.24 -16.44
N PRO A 82 -9.08 -6.17 -16.12
CA PRO A 82 -10.03 -5.39 -16.88
C PRO A 82 -9.65 -3.89 -16.97
N GLN A 83 -10.13 -3.21 -18.02
CA GLN A 83 -9.71 -1.84 -18.38
C GLN A 83 -9.85 -0.83 -17.22
N ASN A 84 -10.92 -0.93 -16.43
CA ASN A 84 -11.13 -0.05 -15.28
C ASN A 84 -10.01 -0.15 -14.23
N ILE A 85 -9.48 -1.35 -13.97
CA ILE A 85 -8.37 -1.57 -13.04
C ILE A 85 -7.06 -1.07 -13.65
N GLN A 86 -6.83 -1.28 -14.94
CA GLN A 86 -5.67 -0.73 -15.65
C GLN A 86 -5.62 0.80 -15.55
N ASP A 87 -6.74 1.47 -15.80
CA ASP A 87 -6.84 2.92 -15.72
C ASP A 87 -6.63 3.43 -14.28
N ALA A 88 -7.14 2.69 -13.29
CA ALA A 88 -6.93 3.01 -11.89
C ALA A 88 -5.48 2.82 -11.45
N PHE A 89 -4.79 1.78 -11.95
CA PHE A 89 -3.36 1.58 -11.74
C PHE A 89 -2.54 2.73 -12.33
N LYS A 90 -2.81 3.13 -13.58
CA LYS A 90 -2.14 4.29 -14.21
C LYS A 90 -2.33 5.58 -13.40
N LYS A 91 -3.56 5.86 -12.94
CA LYS A 91 -3.86 7.03 -12.08
C LYS A 91 -3.11 6.94 -10.75
N PHE A 92 -3.00 5.75 -10.19
CA PHE A 92 -2.27 5.52 -8.95
C PHE A 92 -0.77 5.76 -9.11
N GLU A 93 -0.14 5.27 -10.19
CA GLU A 93 1.27 5.52 -10.49
C GLU A 93 1.56 7.02 -10.69
N LEU A 94 0.70 7.72 -11.44
CA LEU A 94 0.79 9.18 -11.58
C LEU A 94 0.66 9.90 -10.23
N SER A 95 -0.23 9.44 -9.36
CA SER A 95 -0.39 9.99 -8.00
C SER A 95 0.82 9.72 -7.12
N ARG A 96 1.42 8.52 -7.22
CA ARG A 96 2.64 8.12 -6.52
C ARG A 96 3.81 9.04 -6.92
N ALA A 97 4.01 9.25 -8.22
CA ALA A 97 5.02 10.17 -8.75
C ALA A 97 4.79 11.62 -8.31
N LYS A 98 3.56 12.13 -8.45
CA LYS A 98 3.19 13.49 -8.00
C LYS A 98 3.44 13.69 -6.50
N LYS A 99 3.13 12.68 -5.68
CA LYS A 99 3.38 12.72 -4.24
C LYS A 99 4.87 12.75 -3.92
N ALA A 100 5.68 11.93 -4.59
CA ALA A 100 7.13 11.93 -4.41
C ALA A 100 7.73 13.32 -4.74
N ALA A 101 7.36 13.90 -5.89
CA ALA A 101 7.79 15.24 -6.28
C ALA A 101 7.34 16.32 -5.29
N LYS A 102 6.09 16.25 -4.81
CA LYS A 102 5.57 17.18 -3.81
C LYS A 102 6.33 17.09 -2.48
N ASP A 103 6.61 15.87 -2.02
CA ASP A 103 7.37 15.64 -0.79
C ASP A 103 8.80 16.19 -0.93
N GLN A 104 9.46 15.97 -2.07
CA GLN A 104 10.78 16.53 -2.36
C GLN A 104 10.77 18.07 -2.36
N ASN A 105 9.87 18.69 -3.12
CA ASN A 105 9.72 20.15 -3.16
C ASN A 105 9.44 20.77 -1.79
N LYS A 106 8.67 20.06 -0.95
CA LYS A 106 8.36 20.51 0.41
C LYS A 106 9.63 20.53 1.28
N PHE A 107 10.49 19.53 1.13
CA PHE A 107 11.74 19.47 1.88
C PHE A 107 12.76 20.51 1.42
N GLU A 108 12.86 20.76 0.11
CA GLU A 108 13.75 21.78 -0.44
C GLU A 108 13.39 23.19 0.04
N ARG A 109 12.09 23.46 0.21
CA ARG A 109 11.58 24.76 0.70
C ARG A 109 11.55 24.86 2.23
N ALA A 110 11.84 23.78 2.96
CA ALA A 110 11.80 23.80 4.41
C ALA A 110 13.00 24.58 4.96
N ALA A 111 12.75 25.44 5.95
CA ALA A 111 13.78 26.10 6.73
C ALA A 111 14.39 25.11 7.74
N ILE A 112 15.24 24.20 7.24
CA ILE A 112 15.99 23.21 8.03
C ILE A 112 17.50 23.39 7.80
N SER A 113 18.29 22.83 8.70
CA SER A 113 19.75 22.85 8.60
C SER A 113 20.26 22.17 7.32
N GLU A 114 21.45 22.58 6.86
CA GLU A 114 22.11 21.94 5.71
C GLU A 114 22.42 20.46 5.96
N GLU A 115 22.75 20.10 7.21
CA GLU A 115 22.93 18.69 7.59
C GLU A 115 21.63 17.90 7.42
N ALA A 116 20.47 18.47 7.79
CA ALA A 116 19.18 17.84 7.57
C ALA A 116 18.82 17.74 6.08
N LYS A 117 19.11 18.75 5.27
CA LYS A 117 18.92 18.68 3.80
C LYS A 117 19.77 17.57 3.18
N LEU A 118 21.04 17.48 3.57
CA LEU A 118 21.96 16.44 3.09
C LEU A 118 21.50 15.04 3.50
N LEU A 119 21.07 14.88 4.76
CA LEU A 119 20.49 13.61 5.23
C LEU A 119 19.22 13.25 4.46
N HIS A 120 18.33 14.22 4.21
CA HIS A 120 17.13 14.01 3.41
C HIS A 120 17.47 13.57 1.98
N SER A 121 18.43 14.23 1.33
CA SER A 121 18.88 13.88 -0.01
C SER A 121 19.42 12.44 -0.10
N LYS A 122 20.20 12.01 0.90
CA LYS A 122 20.67 10.62 1.01
C LYS A 122 19.50 9.63 1.17
N ILE A 123 18.52 9.94 2.03
CA ILE A 123 17.31 9.10 2.17
C ILE A 123 16.54 9.04 0.86
N HIS A 124 16.37 10.17 0.16
CA HIS A 124 15.69 10.22 -1.12
C HIS A 124 16.39 9.33 -2.15
N SER A 125 17.72 9.42 -2.24
CA SER A 125 18.55 8.63 -3.15
C SER A 125 18.37 7.12 -2.93
N ILE A 126 18.39 6.67 -1.67
CA ILE A 126 18.13 5.25 -1.31
C ILE A 126 16.71 4.83 -1.72
N LYS A 127 15.72 5.69 -1.53
CA LYS A 127 14.33 5.40 -1.91
C LYS A 127 14.12 5.36 -3.42
N SER A 128 14.87 6.13 -4.19
CA SER A 128 14.83 6.10 -5.66
C SER A 128 15.66 4.98 -6.29
N ASP A 129 16.55 4.35 -5.52
CA ASP A 129 17.38 3.26 -6.03
C ASP A 129 16.54 1.99 -6.28
N MET A 130 16.29 1.67 -7.54
CA MET A 130 15.46 0.52 -7.94
C MET A 130 16.20 -0.82 -7.89
N THR A 131 17.52 -0.81 -7.63
CA THR A 131 18.38 -2.01 -7.65
C THR A 131 18.43 -2.75 -6.31
N ILE A 132 17.82 -2.18 -5.26
CA ILE A 132 17.77 -2.78 -3.92
C ILE A 132 16.38 -3.30 -3.59
N THR A 133 16.31 -4.27 -2.67
CA THR A 133 15.06 -4.75 -2.08
C THR A 133 14.46 -3.72 -1.12
N HIS A 134 13.15 -3.83 -0.84
CA HIS A 134 12.50 -3.01 0.20
C HIS A 134 13.11 -3.23 1.60
N GLN A 135 13.62 -4.43 1.87
CA GLN A 135 14.27 -4.74 3.14
C GLN A 135 15.62 -4.01 3.25
N GLU A 136 16.42 -4.00 2.19
CA GLU A 136 17.68 -3.27 2.13
C GLU A 136 17.45 -1.76 2.22
N GLU A 137 16.47 -1.21 1.50
CA GLU A 137 16.07 0.20 1.62
C GLU A 137 15.81 0.55 3.10
N HIS A 138 14.99 -0.25 3.78
CA HIS A 138 14.67 -0.03 5.19
C HIS A 138 15.91 -0.09 6.08
N GLN A 139 16.79 -1.07 5.87
CA GLN A 139 18.02 -1.21 6.63
C GLN A 139 19.00 -0.05 6.41
N GLN A 140 19.19 0.37 5.16
CA GLN A 140 20.05 1.49 4.81
C GLN A 140 19.53 2.80 5.41
N ILE A 141 18.22 3.09 5.27
CA ILE A 141 17.60 4.26 5.90
C ILE A 141 17.72 4.19 7.43
N LYS A 142 17.51 3.02 8.03
CA LYS A 142 17.65 2.84 9.49
C LYS A 142 19.07 3.16 9.96
N ARG A 143 20.10 2.65 9.28
CA ARG A 143 21.52 2.93 9.61
C ARG A 143 21.84 4.41 9.43
N LEU A 144 21.42 4.98 8.31
CA LEU A 144 21.62 6.39 8.00
C LEU A 144 20.97 7.30 9.06
N MET A 145 19.74 6.97 9.46
CA MET A 145 19.06 7.66 10.55
C MET A 145 19.77 7.43 11.88
N ALA A 146 20.22 6.22 12.21
CA ALA A 146 20.88 5.94 13.49
C ALA A 146 22.08 6.87 13.72
N ASN A 147 22.90 7.09 12.69
CA ASN A 147 24.11 7.91 12.73
C ASN A 147 23.85 9.43 12.81
N ALA A 148 22.64 9.89 12.49
CA ALA A 148 22.32 11.32 12.53
C ALA A 148 22.15 11.84 13.97
N SER A 149 22.47 13.12 14.20
CA SER A 149 22.25 13.75 15.50
C SER A 149 20.76 13.82 15.87
N PRO A 150 20.40 13.82 17.17
CA PRO A 150 19.00 13.97 17.60
C PRO A 150 18.33 15.25 17.09
N SER A 151 19.07 16.36 16.98
CA SER A 151 18.56 17.63 16.46
C SER A 151 18.13 17.50 15.00
N VAL A 152 19.00 16.95 14.15
CA VAL A 152 18.73 16.73 12.73
C VAL A 152 17.56 15.79 12.52
N LYS A 153 17.47 14.70 13.30
CA LYS A 153 16.32 13.79 13.29
C LYS A 153 15.02 14.53 13.59
N LYS A 154 15.02 15.42 14.59
CA LYS A 154 13.85 16.19 15.00
C LYS A 154 13.41 17.16 13.91
N GLU A 155 14.34 17.85 13.25
CA GLU A 155 14.05 18.71 12.10
C GLU A 155 13.34 17.94 10.97
N LEU A 156 13.90 16.78 10.59
CA LEU A 156 13.30 15.92 9.55
C LEU A 156 11.91 15.36 9.90
N LEU A 157 11.65 15.13 11.19
CA LEU A 157 10.33 14.66 11.66
C LEU A 157 9.30 15.80 11.66
N ASN A 158 9.72 17.01 12.03
CA ASN A 158 8.86 18.18 12.11
C ASN A 158 8.37 18.64 10.73
N THR A 159 9.24 18.60 9.72
CA THR A 159 8.86 18.92 8.33
C THR A 159 7.78 17.98 7.80
N LYS A 160 7.81 16.69 8.18
CA LYS A 160 6.75 15.72 7.83
C LYS A 160 5.43 16.01 8.56
N ASN A 161 5.50 16.42 9.83
CA ASN A 161 4.32 16.59 10.69
C ASN A 161 3.57 17.92 10.54
N HIS A 162 4.08 18.90 9.79
CA HIS A 162 3.43 20.21 9.62
C HIS A 162 2.01 20.20 8.99
N HIS A 163 1.47 19.05 8.58
CA HIS A 163 0.09 18.92 8.09
C HIS A 163 -0.92 18.33 9.09
N LYS A 164 -0.49 17.93 10.29
CA LYS A 164 -1.42 17.60 11.38
C LYS A 164 -1.43 18.72 12.43
N LYS A 165 -1.63 19.98 12.03
CA LYS A 165 -2.33 20.89 12.94
C LYS A 165 -3.68 20.24 13.16
N ARG A 166 -3.87 19.58 14.31
CA ARG A 166 -5.14 18.99 14.71
C ARG A 166 -6.16 20.09 14.47
N ARG A 167 -7.04 19.92 13.46
CA ARG A 167 -8.19 20.81 13.32
C ARG A 167 -8.80 20.85 14.72
N PRO A 168 -8.97 22.04 15.34
CA PRO A 168 -9.60 22.11 16.64
C PRO A 168 -10.89 21.31 16.50
N HIS A 169 -11.01 20.22 17.28
CA HIS A 169 -12.21 19.41 17.25
C HIS A 169 -13.35 20.38 17.49
N PRO A 170 -14.36 20.47 16.59
CA PRO A 170 -15.50 21.33 16.84
C PRO A 170 -16.05 20.88 18.19
N LYS A 171 -15.95 21.75 19.20
CA LYS A 171 -16.59 21.51 20.49
C LYS A 171 -18.05 21.26 20.14
N LYS A 172 -18.54 20.03 20.37
CA LYS A 172 -19.95 19.71 20.18
C LYS A 172 -20.72 20.75 21.01
N LYS A 173 -21.34 21.73 20.33
CA LYS A 173 -22.38 22.52 20.97
C LYS A 173 -23.47 21.50 21.30
N VAL A 174 -23.65 21.22 22.58
CA VAL A 174 -24.79 20.46 23.07
C VAL A 174 -25.99 21.37 22.82
N THR A 175 -26.60 21.22 21.65
CA THR A 175 -27.91 21.80 21.39
C THR A 175 -28.89 20.92 22.14
N THR A 176 -29.32 21.38 23.31
CA THR A 176 -30.49 20.85 24.00
C THR A 176 -31.69 21.08 23.09
N THR A 177 -32.07 20.04 22.35
CA THR A 177 -33.33 19.98 21.61
C THR A 177 -34.44 19.93 22.65
N VAL A 178 -35.03 21.09 22.93
CA VAL A 178 -36.35 21.17 23.56
C VAL A 178 -37.33 20.63 22.52
N ALA A 179 -38.02 19.55 22.88
CA ALA A 179 -39.06 18.95 22.05
C ALA A 179 -40.21 19.96 21.86
N PRO A 180 -40.64 20.25 20.63
CA PRO A 180 -41.97 20.79 20.41
C PRO A 180 -42.97 19.65 20.53
N GLU A 181 -43.66 19.65 21.67
CA GLU A 181 -44.95 19.02 21.90
C GLU A 181 -45.98 19.66 20.92
N ASP A 182 -46.81 18.81 20.31
CA ASP A 182 -48.09 19.11 19.67
C ASP A 182 -48.20 20.02 18.42
N ALA A 183 -48.39 19.36 17.27
CA ALA A 183 -49.33 19.75 16.19
C ALA A 183 -49.35 18.58 15.17
N SER A 184 -50.21 17.57 15.30
CA SER A 184 -51.63 17.53 14.96
C SER A 184 -51.97 18.11 13.56
N ALA A 185 -52.39 17.19 12.69
CA ALA A 185 -53.30 17.34 11.55
C ALA A 185 -52.94 18.32 10.41
N HIS A 186 -52.58 17.77 9.24
CA HIS A 186 -53.45 17.94 8.07
C HIS A 186 -53.19 16.91 6.96
N GLU A 187 -54.25 16.15 6.75
CA GLU A 187 -54.65 15.36 5.59
C GLU A 187 -54.71 16.18 4.28
N GLN A 188 -54.26 15.57 3.17
CA GLN A 188 -54.79 15.65 1.80
C GLN A 188 -53.83 14.86 0.85
N VAL A 189 -54.16 13.68 0.33
CA VAL A 189 -55.18 13.30 -0.67
C VAL A 189 -54.83 13.75 -2.11
N LEU A 190 -54.70 12.74 -3.00
CA LEU A 190 -54.80 12.72 -4.47
C LEU A 190 -53.66 13.32 -5.33
N LYS A 191 -52.97 12.45 -6.09
CA LYS A 191 -53.35 12.19 -7.50
C LYS A 191 -52.50 11.07 -8.13
N ALA A 192 -53.21 10.05 -8.61
CA ALA A 192 -52.78 9.16 -9.67
C ALA A 192 -52.91 9.87 -11.03
N GLY A 193 -52.04 9.49 -11.96
CA GLY A 193 -52.06 9.77 -13.40
C GLY A 193 -50.79 9.13 -13.96
N ALA A 194 -50.82 7.94 -14.58
CA ALA A 194 -51.41 7.59 -15.87
C ALA A 194 -50.82 8.40 -17.03
N ASP A 195 -50.64 7.68 -18.15
CA ASP A 195 -50.26 8.14 -19.50
C ASP A 195 -48.77 7.84 -19.82
N ASP A 196 -48.44 6.69 -20.40
CA ASP A 196 -48.72 6.27 -21.79
C ASP A 196 -48.20 7.28 -22.82
N ALA A 197 -47.11 6.91 -23.51
CA ALA A 197 -46.90 7.25 -24.92
C ALA A 197 -45.59 6.66 -25.49
N THR A 198 -45.76 5.75 -26.44
CA THR A 198 -45.26 5.88 -27.83
C THR A 198 -43.74 5.77 -28.03
N LYS A 199 -43.22 4.61 -28.46
CA LYS A 199 -43.09 4.12 -29.86
C LYS A 199 -42.11 4.92 -30.74
N HIS A 200 -41.20 4.14 -31.35
CA HIS A 200 -40.60 4.26 -32.68
C HIS A 200 -39.72 5.49 -33.04
N LEU A 201 -38.46 5.20 -33.35
CA LEU A 201 -37.70 5.63 -34.54
C LEU A 201 -36.36 4.86 -34.47
N LEU A 202 -36.19 3.75 -35.19
CA LEU A 202 -35.51 3.66 -36.49
C LEU A 202 -34.19 4.43 -36.53
#